data_AF-A0A7Z0TKF7-F1
#
_entry.id   AF-A0A7Z0TKF7-F1
#
_cell.length_a   1.000
_cell.length_b   1.000
_cell.length_c   1.000
_cell.angle_alpha   90.00
_cell.angle_beta   90.00
_cell.angle_gamma   90.00
#
_symmetry.space_group_name_H-M   'P 1'
#
loop_
_entity.id
_entity.type
_entity.pdbx_description
1 polymer ?
#
loop_
_entity_poly.entity_id
_entity_poly.type
_entity_poly.pdbx_seq_one_letter_code
_entity_poly.pdbx_strand_id
1 'polypeptide(L)' 'MLGTMTDSSALDLDPEDRKIVTLARSARARNGVPEGAAVRDETGRTYVAGTVGLESLNLSALRTAVAMAVASGAQSLEAA' A
#
# COMPACT_ATOMS: atom_id res chain seq x y z
N MET A 1 12.56 -5.22 -35.04
CA MET A 1 11.54 -4.22 -34.65
C MET A 1 11.13 -4.51 -33.21
N LEU A 2 11.97 -4.11 -32.24
CA LEU A 2 11.64 -4.23 -30.82
C LEU A 2 10.96 -2.92 -30.41
N GLY A 3 9.66 -2.98 -30.13
CA GLY A 3 8.95 -1.89 -29.48
C GLY A 3 9.48 -1.75 -28.06
N THR A 4 9.97 -0.57 -27.74
CA THR A 4 10.37 -0.18 -26.39
C THR A 4 9.17 -0.34 -25.47
N MET A 5 9.25 -1.30 -24.56
CA MET A 5 8.34 -1.42 -23.43
C MET A 5 8.67 -0.26 -22.50
N THR A 6 8.02 0.88 -22.73
CA THR A 6 8.17 2.08 -21.91
C THR A 6 7.68 1.76 -20.51
N ASP A 7 8.59 1.68 -19.54
CA ASP A 7 8.27 1.60 -18.12
C ASP A 7 7.82 2.99 -17.64
N SER A 8 6.68 3.45 -18.14
CA SER A 8 6.11 4.79 -17.85
C SER A 8 5.15 4.79 -16.65
N SER A 9 4.88 3.64 -16.02
CA SER A 9 3.69 3.53 -15.15
C SER A 9 3.76 4.30 -13.83
N ALA A 10 4.93 4.75 -13.38
CA ALA A 10 5.10 5.45 -12.10
C ALA A 10 5.28 6.96 -12.24
N LEU A 11 5.68 7.46 -13.42
CA LEU A 11 5.87 8.89 -13.67
C LEU A 11 4.56 9.59 -14.05
N ASP A 12 3.58 8.84 -14.56
CA ASP A 12 2.26 9.34 -14.95
C ASP A 12 1.23 9.33 -13.80
N LEU A 13 1.63 8.88 -12.61
CA LEU A 13 0.77 8.90 -11.42
C LEU A 13 0.76 10.29 -10.76
N ASP A 14 -0.38 10.65 -10.18
CA ASP A 14 -0.45 11.77 -9.25
C ASP A 14 0.61 11.59 -8.14
N PRO A 15 1.28 12.67 -7.68
CA PRO A 15 2.30 12.57 -6.64
C PRO A 15 1.87 11.81 -5.39
N GLU A 16 0.60 11.89 -5.00
CA GLU A 16 0.10 11.18 -3.84
C GLU A 16 -0.15 9.69 -4.09
N ASP A 17 -0.64 9.30 -5.27
CA ASP A 17 -0.77 7.88 -5.63
C ASP A 17 0.61 7.22 -5.75
N ARG A 18 1.58 7.95 -6.31
CA ARG A 18 2.98 7.52 -6.36
C ARG A 18 3.57 7.35 -4.96
N LYS A 19 3.18 8.18 -4.00
CA LYS A 19 3.59 8.04 -2.59
C LYS A 19 3.01 6.76 -1.98
N ILE A 20 1.76 6.41 -2.24
CA ILE A 20 1.16 5.13 -1.80
C ILE A 20 1.97 3.93 -2.31
N VAL A 21 2.26 3.88 -3.61
CA VAL A 21 3.07 2.82 -4.21
C VAL A 21 4.47 2.75 -3.59
N THR A 22 5.11 3.90 -3.37
CA THR A 22 6.45 3.99 -2.78
C THR A 22 6.46 3.43 -1.36
N LEU A 23 5.49 3.80 -0.54
CA LEU A 23 5.37 3.35 0.85
C LEU A 23 5.08 1.84 0.93
N ALA A 24 4.18 1.34 0.08
CA ALA A 24 3.88 -0.10 -0.01
C ALA A 24 5.14 -0.92 -0.35
N ARG A 25 5.90 -0.50 -1.36
CA ARG A 25 7.17 -1.17 -1.74
C ARG A 25 8.21 -1.09 -0.63
N SER A 26 8.31 0.07 0.04
CA SER A 26 9.25 0.28 1.14
C SER A 26 8.93 -0.60 2.34
N ALA A 27 7.67 -0.73 2.72
CA ALA A 27 7.23 -1.60 3.81
C ALA A 27 7.50 -3.08 3.52
N ARG A 28 7.20 -3.52 2.29
CA ARG A 28 7.53 -4.88 1.83
C ARG A 28 9.02 -5.17 1.99
N ALA A 29 9.86 -4.31 1.43
CA ALA A 29 11.31 -4.49 1.43
C ALA A 29 11.90 -4.45 2.85
N ARG A 30 11.49 -3.47 3.66
CA ARG A 30 11.99 -3.29 5.04
C ARG A 30 11.66 -4.47 5.94
N ASN A 31 10.44 -5.01 5.80
CA ASN A 31 9.97 -6.06 6.69
C ASN A 31 10.24 -7.48 6.15
N GLY A 32 10.74 -7.63 4.92
CA GLY A 32 11.02 -8.93 4.32
C GLY A 32 9.78 -9.82 4.12
N VAL A 33 8.60 -9.19 3.96
CA VAL A 33 7.31 -9.88 3.84
C VAL A 33 6.89 -10.06 2.38
N PRO A 34 5.96 -11.00 2.07
CA PRO A 34 5.50 -11.22 0.70
C PRO A 34 4.89 -9.96 0.06
N GLU A 35 4.11 -9.18 0.81
CA GLU A 35 3.40 -7.99 0.35
C GLU A 35 3.58 -6.81 1.32
N GLY A 36 3.57 -5.60 0.76
CA GLY A 36 3.37 -4.37 1.50
C GLY A 36 2.23 -3.58 0.86
N ALA A 37 1.49 -2.82 1.65
CA ALA A 37 0.37 -2.01 1.20
C ALA A 37 0.36 -0.68 1.93
N ALA A 38 -0.20 0.34 1.30
CA ALA A 38 -0.49 1.62 1.91
C ALA A 38 -1.91 2.05 1.50
N VAL A 39 -2.67 2.65 2.40
CA VAL A 39 -3.99 3.23 2.09
C VAL A 39 -4.06 4.65 2.63
N ARG A 40 -4.90 5.49 2.03
CA ARG A 40 -5.15 6.86 2.48
C ARG A 40 -6.62 7.06 2.83
N ASP A 41 -6.90 7.69 3.96
CA ASP A 41 -8.25 8.02 4.41
C ASP A 41 -8.73 9.40 3.94
N GLU A 42 -9.99 9.73 4.20
CA GLU A 42 -10.62 11.02 3.83
C GLU A 42 -9.98 12.26 4.46
N THR A 43 -9.15 12.09 5.48
CA THR A 43 -8.41 13.17 6.15
C THR A 43 -7.00 13.32 5.61
N GLY A 44 -6.60 12.47 4.65
CA GLY A 44 -5.26 12.42 4.06
C GLY A 44 -4.24 11.62 4.88
N ARG A 45 -4.64 10.92 5.95
CA ARG A 45 -3.73 10.09 6.75
C ARG A 45 -3.39 8.82 5.98
N THR A 46 -2.11 8.45 5.97
CA THR A 46 -1.62 7.24 5.30
C THR A 46 -1.33 6.13 6.31
N TYR A 47 -1.85 4.94 6.04
CA TYR A 47 -1.63 3.72 6.84
C TYR A 47 -0.86 2.71 6.02
N VAL A 48 0.23 2.17 6.56
CA VAL A 48 1.14 1.29 5.83
C VAL A 48 1.33 0.00 6.60
N ALA A 49 1.18 -1.13 5.92
CA ALA A 49 1.28 -2.45 6.54
C ALA A 49 1.96 -3.47 5.62
N GLY A 50 2.40 -4.57 6.23
CA GLY A 50 2.83 -5.78 5.55
C GLY A 50 1.85 -6.94 5.77
N THR A 51 2.07 -8.05 5.07
CA THR A 51 1.36 -9.31 5.32
C THR A 51 1.52 -9.74 6.78
N VAL A 52 0.44 -10.18 7.41
CA VAL A 52 0.48 -10.87 8.71
C VAL A 52 0.41 -12.36 8.44
N GLY A 53 1.46 -13.10 8.81
CA GLY A 53 1.57 -14.55 8.60
C GLY A 53 1.77 -15.30 9.91
N LEU A 54 0.80 -15.22 10.82
CA LEU A 54 0.78 -16.03 12.04
C LEU A 54 -0.05 -17.30 11.81
N GLU A 55 0.19 -18.34 12.59
CA GLU A 55 -0.57 -19.60 12.50
C GLU A 55 -2.07 -19.39 12.77
N SER A 56 -2.40 -18.51 13.73
CA SER A 56 -3.77 -18.20 14.12
C SER A 56 -4.42 -17.07 13.31
N LEU A 57 -3.64 -16.32 12.53
CA LEU A 57 -4.14 -15.14 11.82
C LEU A 57 -3.29 -14.84 10.58
N ASN A 58 -3.94 -14.94 9.42
CA ASN A 58 -3.31 -14.62 8.14
C ASN A 58 -4.08 -13.48 7.45
N LEU A 59 -3.40 -12.35 7.22
CA LEU A 59 -3.96 -11.18 6.56
C LEU A 59 -3.04 -10.73 5.44
N SER A 60 -3.61 -10.45 4.27
CA SER A 60 -2.90 -9.73 3.21
C SER A 60 -2.49 -8.34 3.70
N ALA A 61 -1.46 -7.76 3.08
CA ALA A 61 -0.97 -6.44 3.50
C ALA A 61 -2.08 -5.37 3.42
N LEU A 62 -2.92 -5.43 2.38
CA LEU A 62 -4.04 -4.51 2.21
C LEU A 62 -5.05 -4.63 3.35
N ARG A 63 -5.44 -5.85 3.74
CA ARG A 63 -6.38 -6.06 4.85
C ARG A 63 -5.83 -5.50 6.16
N THR A 64 -4.54 -5.68 6.41
CA THR A 64 -3.88 -5.12 7.60
C THR A 64 -3.89 -3.58 7.56
N ALA A 65 -3.57 -2.96 6.42
CA ALA A 65 -3.58 -1.51 6.28
C ALA A 65 -4.99 -0.91 6.47
N VAL A 66 -6.03 -1.55 5.88
CA VAL A 66 -7.43 -1.17 6.05
C VAL A 66 -7.86 -1.31 7.51
N ALA A 67 -7.51 -2.42 8.17
CA ALA A 67 -7.84 -2.64 9.57
C ALA A 67 -7.20 -1.57 10.48
N MET A 68 -5.95 -1.19 10.20
CA MET A 68 -5.27 -0.09 10.92
C MET A 68 -5.98 1.25 10.70
N ALA A 69 -6.38 1.56 9.47
CA ALA A 69 -7.07 2.80 9.14
C ALA A 69 -8.40 2.91 9.90
N VAL A 70 -9.25 1.88 9.78
CA VAL A 70 -10.57 1.84 10.44
C VAL A 70 -10.43 1.85 11.97
N ALA A 71 -9.50 1.08 12.54
CA ALA A 71 -9.23 1.11 13.97
C ALA A 71 -8.73 2.48 14.48
N SER A 72 -8.13 3.27 13.59
CA SER A 72 -7.67 4.64 13.87
C SER A 72 -8.74 5.72 13.56
N GLY A 73 -9.96 5.30 13.26
CA GLY A 73 -11.11 6.18 13.06
C GLY A 73 -11.32 6.68 11.63
N ALA A 74 -10.63 6.12 10.62
CA ALA A 74 -10.95 6.42 9.22
C ALA A 74 -12.37 5.93 8.88
N GLN A 75 -13.19 6.78 8.26
CA GLN A 75 -14.55 6.43 7.86
C GLN A 75 -14.62 5.91 6.42
N SER A 76 -13.64 6.26 5.60
CA SER A 76 -13.53 5.85 4.20
C SER A 76 -12.06 5.79 3.76
N LEU A 77 -11.83 5.26 2.56
CA LEU A 77 -10.51 5.24 1.94
C LEU A 77 -10.63 5.81 0.53
N GLU A 78 -9.70 6.69 0.18
CA GLU A 78 -9.67 7.36 -1.13
C GLU A 78 -8.59 6.80 -2.05
N ALA A 79 -7.62 6.04 -1.52
CA ALA A 79 -6.58 5.37 -2.31
C ALA A 79 -6.02 4.11 -1.60
N ALA A 80 -5.54 3.15 -2.39
CA ALA A 80 -4.94 1.88 -1.94
C ALA A 80 -3.92 1.33 -2.96
#